data_AF-A0A7X3LSZ3-F1
#
_entry.id   AF-A0A7X3LSZ3-F1
#
_cell.length_a   1.000
_cell.length_b   1.000
_cell.length_c   1.000
_cell.angle_alpha   90.00
_cell.angle_beta   90.00
_cell.angle_gamma   90.00
#
_symmetry.space_group_name_H-M   'P 1'
#
loop_
_entity.id
_entity.type
_entity.pdbx_description
1 polymer ?
#
loop_
_entity_poly.entity_id
_entity_poly.type
_entity_poly.pdbx_seq_one_letter_code
_entity_poly.pdbx_strand_id
1 'polypeptide(L)'
;MAAIPGPAESDLRFVVTRLADRDRLFVQIRRDGKTQSNVEASEIETSGERILEIRSESEATGTTAFVDTLAPDGSELTYELFLEIDKLDAYIYQPASN
;
A
#
# COMPACT_ATOMS: atom_id res chain seq x y z
N MET A 1 5.62 -14.02 -0.51
CA MET A 1 4.83 -12.84 -0.94
C MET A 1 3.40 -13.09 -0.50
N ALA A 2 2.86 -12.21 0.35
CA ALA A 2 1.45 -12.20 0.68
C ALA A 2 0.83 -11.06 -0.12
N ALA A 3 -0.19 -11.35 -0.92
CA ALA A 3 -0.86 -10.34 -1.72
C ALA A 3 -2.19 -10.03 -1.06
N ILE A 4 -2.35 -8.79 -0.60
CA ILE A 4 -3.56 -8.32 0.04
C ILE A 4 -4.45 -7.78 -1.09
N PRO A 5 -5.71 -8.26 -1.22
CA PRO A 5 -6.61 -7.73 -2.22
C PRO A 5 -6.80 -6.23 -1.99
N GLY A 6 -6.83 -5.44 -3.07
CA GLY A 6 -7.23 -4.03 -3.01
C GLY A 6 -8.74 -3.87 -2.78
N PRO A 7 -9.29 -2.65 -2.95
CA PRO A 7 -10.71 -2.42 -2.77
C PRO A 7 -11.51 -3.33 -3.71
N ALA A 8 -12.68 -3.77 -3.25
CA ALA A 8 -13.59 -4.56 -4.08
C ALA A 8 -13.86 -3.82 -5.39
N GLU A 9 -13.88 -4.56 -6.51
CA GLU A 9 -14.12 -4.03 -7.86
C GLU A 9 -13.01 -3.13 -8.45
N SER A 10 -11.86 -2.99 -7.77
CA SER A 10 -10.71 -2.27 -8.29
C SER A 10 -9.71 -3.18 -9.01
N ASP A 11 -9.14 -2.67 -10.11
CA ASP A 11 -7.95 -3.25 -10.75
C ASP A 11 -6.69 -3.11 -9.87
N LEU A 12 -6.77 -2.35 -8.77
CA LEU A 12 -5.68 -2.15 -7.81
C LEU A 12 -5.44 -3.37 -6.92
N ARG A 13 -4.17 -3.65 -6.66
CA ARG A 13 -3.72 -4.69 -5.74
C ARG A 13 -2.52 -4.23 -4.93
N PHE A 14 -2.54 -4.53 -3.64
CA PHE A 14 -1.42 -4.29 -2.73
C PHE A 14 -0.66 -5.59 -2.51
N VAL A 15 0.65 -5.58 -2.74
CA VAL A 15 1.49 -6.78 -2.62
C VAL A 15 2.56 -6.52 -1.59
N VAL A 16 2.57 -7.33 -0.53
CA VAL A 16 3.56 -7.26 0.53
C VAL A 16 4.60 -8.36 0.37
N THR A 17 5.85 -7.94 0.32
CA THR A 17 7.00 -8.85 0.36
C THR A 17 7.68 -8.73 1.71
N ARG A 18 7.53 -9.77 2.53
CA ARG A 18 8.21 -9.90 3.83
C ARG A 18 9.68 -10.23 3.61
N LEU A 19 10.59 -9.39 4.12
CA LEU A 19 12.02 -9.65 4.19
C LEU A 19 12.44 -9.96 5.64
N ALA A 20 13.72 -10.29 5.83
CA ALA A 20 14.25 -10.67 7.14
C ALA A 20 14.11 -9.55 8.18
N ASP A 21 14.35 -8.30 7.78
CA ASP A 21 14.39 -7.12 8.66
C ASP A 21 13.24 -6.13 8.44
N ARG A 22 12.53 -6.21 7.31
CA ARG A 22 11.49 -5.25 6.92
C ARG A 22 10.44 -5.84 5.99
N ASP A 23 9.37 -5.10 5.72
CA ASP A 23 8.40 -5.41 4.67
C ASP A 23 8.50 -4.41 3.51
N ARG A 24 8.22 -4.85 2.30
CA ARG A 24 8.13 -3.98 1.10
C ARG A 24 6.71 -4.00 0.56
N LEU A 25 6.16 -2.84 0.26
CA LEU A 25 4.83 -2.68 -0.34
C LEU A 25 4.93 -2.31 -1.81
N PHE A 26 4.20 -3.04 -2.64
CA PHE A 26 4.02 -2.74 -4.06
C PHE A 26 2.56 -2.49 -4.36
N VAL A 27 2.30 -1.46 -5.16
CA VAL A 27 0.99 -1.14 -5.73
C VAL A 27 0.97 -1.62 -7.17
N GLN A 28 0.01 -2.48 -7.49
CA GLN A 28 -0.17 -3.03 -8.82
C GLN A 28 -1.51 -2.59 -9.41
N ILE A 29 -1.52 -2.23 -10.69
CA ILE A 29 -2.75 -2.22 -11.50
C ILE A 29 -2.78 -3.48 -12.33
N ARG A 30 -3.90 -4.21 -12.26
CA ARG A 30 -4.18 -5.41 -13.03
C ARG A 30 -5.36 -5.20 -13.95
N ARG A 31 -5.13 -5.26 -15.26
CA ARG A 31 -6.20 -5.27 -16.27
C ARG A 31 -6.20 -6.61 -16.98
N ASP A 32 -7.38 -7.17 -17.19
CA ASP A 32 -7.56 -8.48 -17.85
C ASP A 32 -6.71 -9.61 -17.23
N GLY A 33 -6.58 -9.59 -15.90
CA GLY A 33 -5.80 -10.58 -15.15
C GLY A 33 -4.26 -10.43 -15.25
N LYS A 34 -3.76 -9.41 -15.95
CA LYS A 34 -2.31 -9.14 -16.09
C LYS A 34 -1.90 -7.87 -15.35
N THR A 35 -0.76 -7.91 -14.67
CA THR A 35 -0.15 -6.71 -14.07
C THR A 35 0.33 -5.78 -15.17
N GLN A 36 -0.28 -4.60 -15.29
CA GLN A 36 0.07 -3.53 -16.24
C GLN A 36 1.13 -2.60 -15.67
N SER A 37 1.04 -2.33 -14.38
CA SER A 37 1.94 -1.42 -13.67
C SER A 37 2.23 -1.99 -12.28
N ASN A 38 3.44 -1.77 -11.79
CA ASN A 38 3.92 -2.22 -10.49
C ASN A 38 4.87 -1.17 -9.94
N VAL A 39 4.40 -0.37 -8.99
CA VAL A 39 5.17 0.68 -8.34
C VAL A 39 5.46 0.23 -6.91
N GLU A 40 6.67 0.45 -6.45
CA GLU A 40 7.03 0.26 -5.05
C GLU A 40 6.72 1.55 -4.28
N ALA A 41 6.05 1.41 -3.14
CA ALA A 41 5.87 2.50 -2.19
C ALA A 41 7.13 2.60 -1.33
N SER A 42 8.20 3.19 -1.87
CA SER A 42 9.55 3.17 -1.28
C SER A 42 9.66 3.95 0.04
N GLU A 43 8.71 4.83 0.36
CA GLU A 43 8.64 5.54 1.64
C GLU A 43 8.32 4.60 2.82
N ILE A 44 7.77 3.42 2.53
CA ILE A 44 7.67 2.33 3.53
C ILE A 44 9.05 1.74 3.84
N GLU A 45 10.05 1.94 2.98
CA GLU A 45 11.40 1.38 3.13
C GLU A 45 12.22 2.05 4.26
N THR A 46 11.75 3.13 4.86
CA THR A 46 12.53 3.88 5.87
C THR A 46 12.42 3.41 7.31
N SER A 47 11.59 2.40 7.60
CA SER A 47 11.42 1.92 8.97
C SER A 47 11.41 0.39 8.98
N GLY A 48 12.05 -0.26 9.94
CA GLY A 48 11.98 -1.72 10.16
C GLY A 48 10.59 -2.22 10.58
N GLU A 49 9.55 -1.55 10.10
CA GLU A 49 8.14 -1.78 10.36
C GLU A 49 7.65 -3.05 9.66
N ARG A 50 6.63 -3.65 10.27
CA ARG A 50 5.91 -4.80 9.73
C ARG A 50 4.52 -4.38 9.35
N ILE A 51 4.11 -4.68 8.11
CA ILE A 51 2.74 -4.44 7.68
C ILE A 51 1.85 -5.50 8.33
N LEU A 52 0.83 -5.06 9.05
CA LEU A 52 -0.16 -5.90 9.73
C LEU A 52 -1.38 -6.10 8.84
N GLU A 53 -1.92 -4.99 8.34
CA GLU A 53 -3.14 -4.95 7.56
C GLU A 53 -3.07 -3.84 6.51
N ILE A 54 -3.77 -4.05 5.38
CA ILE A 54 -4.02 -2.99 4.41
C ILE A 54 -5.52 -2.98 4.14
N ARG A 55 -6.12 -1.83 4.36
CA ARG A 55 -7.52 -1.53 4.03
C ARG A 55 -7.52 -0.44 2.97
N SER A 56 -8.57 -0.34 2.16
CA SER A 56 -8.58 0.64 1.09
C SER A 56 -9.98 1.05 0.71
N GLU A 57 -10.12 2.32 0.39
CA GLU A 57 -11.37 2.98 0.02
C GLU A 57 -11.18 3.68 -1.32
N SER A 58 -12.16 3.54 -2.20
CA SER A 58 -12.16 4.19 -3.52
C SER A 58 -13.13 5.37 -3.52
N GLU A 59 -12.67 6.49 -4.03
CA GLU A 59 -13.42 7.74 -4.17
C GLU A 59 -13.37 8.24 -5.62
N ALA A 60 -14.15 9.27 -5.93
CA ALA A 60 -14.20 9.83 -7.28
C ALA A 60 -12.87 10.43 -7.76
N THR A 61 -11.93 10.71 -6.86
CA THR A 61 -10.63 11.35 -7.11
C THR A 61 -9.46 10.36 -7.09
N GLY A 62 -9.64 9.16 -6.53
CA GLY A 62 -8.52 8.29 -6.20
C GLY A 62 -8.90 7.05 -5.41
N THR A 63 -7.88 6.30 -5.02
CA THR A 63 -8.00 5.25 -4.00
C THR A 63 -7.04 5.57 -2.88
N THR A 64 -7.56 5.57 -1.65
CA THR A 64 -6.76 5.68 -0.44
C THR A 64 -6.59 4.31 0.16
N ALA A 65 -5.35 3.91 0.45
CA ALA A 65 -5.05 2.71 1.21
C ALA A 65 -4.54 3.10 2.60
N PHE A 66 -5.12 2.51 3.63
CA PHE A 66 -4.67 2.61 5.01
C PHE A 66 -3.78 1.41 5.30
N VAL A 67 -2.52 1.67 5.62
CA VAL A 67 -1.49 0.67 5.90
C VAL A 67 -1.19 0.70 7.39
N ASP A 68 -1.66 -0.33 8.10
CA ASP A 68 -1.37 -0.50 9.52
C ASP A 68 -0.02 -1.20 9.67
N THR A 69 0.91 -0.56 10.39
CA THR A 69 2.28 -1.02 10.61
C THR A 69 2.58 -1.21 12.09
N LEU A 70 3.52 -2.12 12.38
CA LEU A 70 4.11 -2.33 13.69
C LEU A 70 5.59 -1.97 13.64
N ALA A 71 5.98 -0.95 14.38
CA ALA A 71 7.36 -0.52 14.50
C ALA A 71 8.20 -1.47 15.38
N PRO A 72 9.54 -1.43 15.27
CA PRO A 72 10.43 -2.28 16.07
C PRO A 72 10.31 -2.09 17.59
N ASP A 73 9.85 -0.92 18.04
CA ASP A 73 9.60 -0.62 19.45
C ASP A 73 8.23 -1.16 19.95
N GLY A 74 7.44 -1.77 19.06
CA GLY A 74 6.12 -2.32 19.34
C GLY A 74 4.97 -1.31 19.19
N SER A 75 5.24 -0.07 18.77
CA SER A 75 4.18 0.89 18.48
C SER A 75 3.46 0.56 17.17
N GLU A 76 2.15 0.74 17.15
CA GLU A 76 1.33 0.63 15.95
C GLU A 76 1.11 2.01 15.34
N LEU A 77 1.32 2.11 14.03
CA LEU A 77 1.12 3.33 13.24
C LEU A 77 0.21 3.01 12.06
N THR A 78 -0.61 3.98 11.66
CA THR A 78 -1.40 3.89 10.43
C THR A 78 -0.89 4.95 9.47
N TYR A 79 -0.62 4.54 8.24
CA TYR A 79 -0.26 5.42 7.14
C TYR A 79 -1.33 5.42 6.06
N GLU A 80 -1.50 6.57 5.43
CA GLU A 80 -2.32 6.75 4.24
C GLU A 80 -1.42 6.72 2.99
N LEU A 81 -1.80 5.87 2.05
CA LEU A 81 -1.27 5.83 0.69
C LEU A 81 -2.38 6.28 -0.27
N PHE A 82 -2.35 7.54 -0.67
CA PHE A 82 -3.28 8.08 -1.65
C PHE A 82 -2.77 7.86 -3.07
N LEU A 83 -3.60 7.27 -3.92
CA LEU A 83 -3.35 7.02 -5.34
C LEU A 83 -4.33 7.85 -6.16
N GLU A 84 -3.82 8.83 -6.91
CA GLU A 84 -4.63 9.62 -7.84
C GLU A 84 -5.12 8.72 -9.00
N ILE A 85 -6.36 8.93 -9.44
CA ILE A 85 -6.87 8.27 -10.66
C ILE A 85 -5.91 8.56 -11.83
N ASP A 86 -5.63 7.51 -12.61
CA ASP A 86 -4.73 7.52 -13.78
C ASP A 86 -3.22 7.71 -13.51
N LYS A 87 -2.75 7.80 -12.25
CA LYS A 87 -1.31 7.91 -11.93
C LYS A 87 -0.89 7.09 -10.70
N LEU A 88 -0.16 6.01 -10.94
CA LEU A 88 0.48 5.23 -9.87
C LEU A 88 1.83 5.79 -9.41
N ASP A 89 2.47 6.62 -10.22
CA ASP A 89 3.80 7.20 -9.96
C ASP A 89 3.72 8.52 -9.16
N ALA A 90 2.50 9.02 -8.90
CA ALA A 90 2.23 10.24 -8.15
C ALA A 90 1.45 9.94 -6.86
N TYR A 91 1.79 8.86 -6.17
CA TYR A 91 1.16 8.54 -4.88
C TYR A 91 1.67 9.46 -3.76
N ILE A 92 0.87 9.63 -2.72
CA ILE A 92 1.24 10.33 -1.50
C ILE A 92 1.23 9.30 -0.37
N TYR A 93 2.35 9.15 0.34
CA TYR A 93 2.45 8.31 1.54
C TYR A 93 2.75 9.18 2.76
N GLN A 94 1.85 9.18 3.75
CA GLN A 94 1.95 10.02 4.93
C GLN A 94 1.29 9.36 6.15
N PRO A 95 1.62 9.75 7.39
CA PRO A 95 0.87 9.31 8.56
C PRO A 95 -0.61 9.65 8.41
N ALA A 96 -1.49 8.71 8.77
CA ALA A 96 -2.92 8.95 8.76
C ALA A 96 -3.26 10.07 9.75
N SER A 97 -4.10 11.01 9.33
CA SER A 97 -4.55 12.08 10.23
C SER A 97 -5.69 11.55 11.11
N ASN A 98 -5.48 11.51 12.43
CA ASN A 98 -6.54 11.24 13.41
C ASN A 98 -7.57 12.38 13.49
#